data_AF-A0A7V9BXT0-F1
#
_entry.id   AF-A0A7V9BXT0-F1
#
_cell.length_a   1.000
_cell.length_b   1.000
_cell.length_c   1.000
_cell.angle_alpha   90.00
_cell.angle_beta   90.00
_cell.angle_gamma   90.00
#
_symmetry.space_group_name_H-M   'P 1'
#
loop_
_entity.id
_entity.type
_entity.pdbx_description
1 polymer ?
#
loop_
_entity_poly.entity_id
_entity_poly.type
_entity_poly.pdbx_seq_one_letter_code
_entity_poly.pdbx_strand_id
1 'polypeptide(L)'
;MSRMATTVIMRLVAVTAAITVLAAPAAAASGQAPDSCDLLKRAEIEEMLGQEVAKPEGLGEICYWQIGDPDATEEAIGMTLLVERGKGAKAGYNKGLDALNPQVLVEIDGLGKDAYFAIGSLAVLKNKKTAFYISGVFDQAQAEALARIVLDKL
;
A
#
# COMPACT_ATOMS: atom_id res chain seq x y z
N MET A 1 50.39 62.47 -12.30
CA MET A 1 49.64 63.71 -12.05
C MET A 1 48.35 63.34 -11.32
N SER A 2 48.07 64.04 -10.20
CA SER A 2 46.81 64.13 -9.41
C SER A 2 46.23 62.82 -8.85
N ARG A 3 46.26 62.47 -7.55
CA ARG A 3 45.77 63.08 -6.27
C ARG A 3 44.28 63.48 -6.25
N MET A 4 43.52 62.80 -5.37
CA MET A 4 42.44 63.23 -4.44
C MET A 4 41.53 62.01 -4.18
N ALA A 5 41.53 61.28 -3.05
CA ALA A 5 41.28 61.62 -1.64
C ALA A 5 39.99 62.42 -1.40
N THR A 6 38.92 61.77 -0.90
CA THR A 6 37.95 62.32 0.08
C THR A 6 37.16 61.18 0.76
N THR A 7 37.65 60.80 1.94
CA THR A 7 36.99 60.61 3.25
C THR A 7 35.46 60.38 3.37
N VAL A 8 35.13 59.18 3.88
CA VAL A 8 34.23 58.82 5.01
C VAL A 8 32.87 59.53 5.15
N ILE A 9 31.77 58.74 5.11
CA ILE A 9 30.76 58.72 6.20
C ILE A 9 30.30 57.28 6.43
N MET A 10 30.70 56.75 7.59
CA MET A 10 30.20 55.56 8.24
C MET A 10 28.74 55.79 8.68
N ARG A 11 27.79 55.03 8.11
CA ARG A 11 26.49 54.80 8.74
C ARG A 11 26.34 53.31 8.97
N LEU A 12 26.63 52.92 10.21
CA LEU A 12 26.12 51.70 10.83
C LEU A 12 24.60 51.69 10.62
N VAL A 13 24.11 50.80 9.77
CA VAL A 13 22.72 50.36 9.82
C VAL A 13 22.79 48.89 10.17
N ALA A 14 22.71 48.63 11.47
CA ALA A 14 22.41 47.31 12.00
C ALA A 14 21.01 46.93 11.52
N VAL A 15 20.92 46.22 10.39
CA VAL A 15 19.69 45.56 10.00
C VAL A 15 19.63 44.26 10.80
N THR A 16 18.93 44.35 11.91
CA THR A 16 18.57 43.24 12.78
C THR A 16 17.94 42.13 11.94
N ALA A 17 18.61 40.99 11.88
CA ALA A 17 18.10 39.76 11.30
C ALA A 17 16.87 39.29 12.09
N ALA A 18 15.68 39.67 11.64
CA ALA A 18 14.45 39.03 12.06
C ALA A 18 14.19 37.84 11.14
N ILE A 19 14.91 36.74 11.38
CA ILE A 19 14.51 35.42 10.89
C ILE A 19 13.28 35.05 11.74
N THR A 20 12.11 35.52 11.33
CA THR A 20 10.86 34.90 11.78
C THR A 20 10.81 33.54 11.12
N VAL A 21 11.44 32.56 11.78
CA VAL A 21 11.05 31.17 11.67
C VAL A 21 9.61 31.14 12.12
N LEU A 22 8.67 31.29 11.18
CA LEU A 22 7.32 30.80 11.34
C LEU A 22 7.50 29.31 11.56
N ALA A 23 7.65 28.94 12.83
CA ALA A 23 7.34 27.62 13.31
C ALA A 23 5.84 27.45 13.06
N ALA A 24 5.49 27.16 11.80
CA ALA A 24 4.32 26.38 11.53
C ALA A 24 4.47 25.16 12.44
N PRO A 25 3.51 24.88 13.32
CA PRO A 25 3.51 23.58 13.92
C PRO A 25 3.45 22.65 12.72
N ALA A 26 4.53 21.90 12.50
CA ALA A 26 4.42 20.56 11.99
C ALA A 26 3.61 19.80 13.04
N ALA A 27 2.32 20.15 13.18
CA ALA A 27 1.28 19.17 13.27
C ALA A 27 1.48 18.37 11.99
N ALA A 28 2.44 17.44 12.04
CA ALA A 28 2.20 16.12 11.55
C ALA A 28 0.79 15.81 12.06
N ALA A 29 -0.19 16.06 11.20
CA ALA A 29 -1.35 15.22 11.20
C ALA A 29 -0.72 13.83 11.23
N SER A 30 -0.72 13.23 12.42
CA SER A 30 -0.73 11.79 12.55
C SER A 30 -2.02 11.41 11.84
N GLY A 31 -1.98 11.49 10.50
CA GLY A 31 -3.00 10.98 9.62
C GLY A 31 -2.95 9.53 9.96
N GLN A 32 -3.87 9.15 10.85
CA GLN A 32 -4.11 7.78 11.19
C GLN A 32 -4.19 7.08 9.84
N ALA A 33 -3.30 6.13 9.61
CA ALA A 33 -3.28 5.45 8.33
C ALA A 33 -4.72 4.95 8.09
N PRO A 34 -5.30 5.16 6.89
CA PRO A 34 -6.64 4.69 6.60
C PRO A 34 -6.75 3.22 7.00
N ASP A 35 -7.87 2.84 7.62
CA ASP A 35 -8.14 1.46 7.98
C ASP A 35 -7.95 0.56 6.75
N SER A 36 -7.42 -0.65 6.94
CA SER A 36 -7.20 -1.58 5.83
C SER A 36 -8.51 -1.91 5.10
N CYS A 37 -9.65 -1.83 5.79
CA CYS A 37 -10.97 -2.02 5.17
C CYS A 37 -11.48 -0.82 4.36
N ASP A 38 -10.91 0.37 4.55
CA ASP A 38 -11.30 1.57 3.80
C ASP A 38 -10.52 1.72 2.47
N LEU A 39 -9.55 0.83 2.22
CA LEU A 39 -8.68 0.89 1.04
C LEU A 39 -9.35 0.46 -0.25
N LEU A 40 -10.19 -0.56 -0.15
CA LEU A 40 -10.92 -1.12 -1.27
C LEU A 40 -12.38 -1.01 -0.94
N LYS A 41 -13.13 -0.35 -1.81
CA LYS A 41 -14.58 -0.34 -1.69
C LYS A 41 -15.10 -1.68 -2.17
N ARG A 42 -16.19 -2.13 -1.55
CA ARG A 42 -16.94 -3.31 -1.99
C ARG A 42 -17.16 -3.32 -3.51
N ALA A 43 -17.65 -2.21 -4.06
CA ALA A 43 -17.91 -2.08 -5.50
C ALA A 43 -16.64 -2.24 -6.38
N GLU A 44 -15.46 -1.83 -5.91
CA GLU A 44 -14.20 -1.98 -6.66
C GLU A 44 -13.76 -3.45 -6.70
N ILE A 45 -14.03 -4.20 -5.63
CA ILE A 45 -13.76 -5.64 -5.56
C ILE A 45 -14.77 -6.40 -6.42
N GLU A 46 -16.06 -6.05 -6.35
CA GLU A 46 -17.10 -6.66 -7.20
C GLU A 46 -16.83 -6.39 -8.69
N GLU A 47 -16.38 -5.19 -9.05
CA GLU A 47 -15.96 -4.84 -10.41
C GLU A 47 -14.74 -5.67 -10.84
N MET A 48 -13.73 -5.81 -9.97
CA MET A 48 -12.51 -6.59 -10.25
C MET A 48 -12.80 -8.08 -10.43
N LEU A 49 -13.68 -8.64 -9.61
CA LEU A 49 -13.90 -10.07 -9.51
C LEU A 49 -15.13 -10.57 -10.27
N GLY A 50 -15.95 -9.66 -10.78
CA GLY A 50 -17.18 -9.96 -11.52
C GLY A 50 -18.23 -10.71 -10.69
N GLN A 51 -18.17 -10.60 -9.37
CA GLN A 51 -19.03 -11.34 -8.43
C GLN A 51 -19.32 -10.52 -7.18
N GLU A 52 -20.43 -10.80 -6.53
CA GLU A 52 -20.76 -10.16 -5.25
C GLU A 52 -19.76 -10.59 -4.16
N VAL A 53 -19.52 -9.67 -3.22
CA VAL A 53 -18.65 -9.93 -2.08
C VAL A 53 -19.35 -9.57 -0.79
N ALA A 54 -19.05 -10.31 0.27
CA ALA A 54 -19.59 -10.03 1.59
C ALA A 54 -19.06 -8.69 2.14
N LYS A 55 -19.66 -8.21 3.23
CA LYS A 55 -19.13 -7.06 3.96
C LYS A 55 -17.72 -7.41 4.48
N PRO A 56 -16.76 -6.48 4.42
CA PRO A 56 -15.45 -6.73 4.99
C PRO A 56 -15.53 -6.80 6.51
N GLU A 57 -14.59 -7.55 7.07
CA GLU A 57 -14.38 -7.60 8.49
C GLU A 57 -12.92 -7.22 8.78
N GLY A 58 -12.73 -6.35 9.77
CA GLY A 58 -11.44 -5.74 10.08
C GLY A 58 -10.93 -6.15 11.46
N LEU A 59 -9.63 -6.39 11.54
CA LEU A 59 -8.89 -6.64 12.78
C LEU A 59 -7.64 -5.75 12.80
N GLY A 60 -7.85 -4.43 12.96
CA GLY A 60 -6.77 -3.45 13.03
C GLY A 60 -6.12 -3.18 11.67
N GLU A 61 -4.84 -3.51 11.49
CA GLU A 61 -4.13 -3.31 10.21
C GLU A 61 -4.48 -4.37 9.15
N ILE A 62 -5.41 -5.28 9.45
CA ILE A 62 -5.84 -6.38 8.58
C ILE A 62 -7.32 -6.22 8.24
N CYS A 63 -7.65 -6.37 6.97
CA CYS A 63 -9.02 -6.49 6.49
C CYS A 63 -9.19 -7.77 5.68
N TYR A 64 -10.29 -8.51 5.90
CA TYR A 64 -10.64 -9.67 5.09
C TYR A 64 -11.99 -9.50 4.41
N TRP A 65 -12.06 -10.04 3.20
CA TRP A 65 -13.22 -10.09 2.34
C TRP A 65 -13.47 -11.55 1.97
N GLN A 66 -14.69 -12.01 2.20
CA GLN A 66 -15.15 -13.27 1.61
C GLN A 66 -15.78 -12.97 0.25
N ILE A 67 -15.37 -13.74 -0.74
CA ILE A 67 -15.76 -13.59 -2.14
C ILE A 67 -16.53 -14.86 -2.53
N GLY A 68 -17.77 -14.67 -2.96
CA GLY A 68 -18.71 -15.75 -3.23
C GLY A 68 -20.13 -15.37 -2.82
N ASP A 69 -21.03 -16.33 -2.89
CA ASP A 69 -22.42 -16.15 -2.46
C ASP A 69 -22.45 -15.80 -0.95
N PRO A 70 -22.94 -14.61 -0.56
CA PRO A 70 -22.99 -14.20 0.85
C PRO A 70 -23.94 -15.06 1.70
N ASP A 71 -24.85 -15.80 1.05
CA ASP A 71 -25.77 -16.76 1.69
C ASP A 71 -25.24 -18.20 1.63
N ALA A 72 -24.06 -18.43 1.04
CA ALA A 72 -23.44 -19.74 1.02
C ALA A 72 -23.01 -20.18 2.43
N THR A 73 -23.26 -21.45 2.74
CA THR A 73 -22.67 -22.13 3.91
C THR A 73 -21.14 -22.08 3.82
N GLU A 74 -20.43 -22.04 4.96
CA GLU A 74 -18.95 -21.93 5.04
C GLU A 74 -18.17 -22.87 4.10
N GLU A 75 -18.76 -24.00 3.73
CA GLU A 75 -18.19 -25.00 2.80
C GLU A 75 -18.16 -24.57 1.32
N ALA A 76 -18.79 -23.45 0.96
CA ALA A 76 -18.90 -22.94 -0.41
C ALA A 76 -18.21 -21.57 -0.62
N ILE A 77 -17.31 -21.15 0.28
CA ILE A 77 -16.55 -19.91 0.14
C ILE A 77 -15.53 -20.07 -1.02
N GLY A 78 -15.78 -19.37 -2.14
CA GLY A 78 -15.01 -19.52 -3.37
C GLY A 78 -13.63 -18.84 -3.35
N MET A 79 -13.50 -17.72 -2.63
CA MET A 79 -12.25 -16.96 -2.50
C MET A 79 -12.23 -16.12 -1.21
N THR A 80 -11.03 -15.81 -0.72
CA THR A 80 -10.77 -14.86 0.37
C THR A 80 -9.75 -13.84 -0.09
N LEU A 81 -10.01 -12.56 0.17
CA LEU A 81 -9.05 -11.47 -0.04
C LEU A 81 -8.69 -10.87 1.33
N LEU A 82 -7.41 -10.88 1.66
CA LEU A 82 -6.84 -10.23 2.84
C LEU A 82 -5.99 -9.04 2.41
N VAL A 83 -6.17 -7.92 3.10
CA VAL A 83 -5.41 -6.69 2.90
C VAL A 83 -4.72 -6.32 4.22
N GLU A 84 -3.40 -6.21 4.18
CA GLU A 84 -2.58 -5.80 5.32
C GLU A 84 -1.85 -4.49 5.00
N ARG A 85 -1.81 -3.55 5.95
CA ARG A 85 -1.06 -2.30 5.83
C ARG A 85 -0.06 -2.07 6.93
N GLY A 86 0.79 -1.08 6.69
CA GLY A 86 1.63 -0.50 7.72
C GLY A 86 2.94 -1.24 7.84
N LYS A 87 3.45 -1.34 9.07
CA LYS A 87 4.77 -1.90 9.32
C LYS A 87 4.77 -3.43 9.22
N GLY A 88 3.61 -4.07 9.44
CA GLY A 88 3.42 -5.51 9.35
C GLY A 88 3.46 -6.04 7.92
N ALA A 89 2.84 -5.33 6.97
CA ALA A 89 2.59 -5.82 5.61
C ALA A 89 3.81 -6.44 4.90
N LYS A 90 4.95 -5.75 4.90
CA LYS A 90 6.17 -6.28 4.27
C LYS A 90 6.73 -7.49 5.03
N ALA A 91 6.69 -7.45 6.35
CA ALA A 91 7.20 -8.54 7.18
C ALA A 91 6.32 -9.79 7.03
N GLY A 92 5.00 -9.62 7.02
CA GLY A 92 4.03 -10.67 6.71
C GLY A 92 4.26 -11.26 5.32
N TYR A 93 4.41 -10.41 4.31
CA TYR A 93 4.63 -10.84 2.93
C TYR A 93 5.92 -11.65 2.79
N ASN A 94 7.02 -11.15 3.34
CA ASN A 94 8.29 -11.86 3.31
C ASN A 94 8.22 -13.18 4.07
N LYS A 95 7.52 -13.23 5.22
CA LYS A 95 7.34 -14.47 5.98
C LYS A 95 6.53 -15.50 5.18
N GLY A 96 5.49 -15.06 4.47
CA GLY A 96 4.72 -15.91 3.57
C GLY A 96 5.57 -16.45 2.43
N LEU A 97 6.36 -15.58 1.80
CA LEU A 97 7.32 -15.93 0.75
C LEU A 97 8.35 -16.96 1.24
N ASP A 98 8.94 -16.74 2.42
CA ASP A 98 9.96 -17.60 3.02
C ASP A 98 9.41 -18.97 3.48
N ALA A 99 8.10 -19.05 3.76
CA ALA A 99 7.43 -20.29 4.17
C ALA A 99 7.11 -21.21 2.99
N LEU A 100 7.18 -20.70 1.75
CA LEU A 100 6.85 -21.47 0.55
C LEU A 100 8.08 -22.18 -0.02
N ASN A 101 7.86 -23.37 -0.58
CA ASN A 101 8.88 -24.05 -1.36
C ASN A 101 9.09 -23.28 -2.70
N PRO A 102 10.32 -22.85 -3.05
CA PRO A 102 10.58 -22.14 -4.30
C PRO A 102 10.11 -22.88 -5.56
N GLN A 103 9.98 -24.21 -5.51
CA GLN A 103 9.51 -25.01 -6.65
C GLN A 103 8.01 -24.86 -6.97
N VAL A 104 7.21 -24.40 -6.01
CA VAL A 104 5.77 -24.16 -6.22
C VAL A 104 5.46 -22.67 -6.40
N LEU A 105 6.49 -21.82 -6.30
CA LEU A 105 6.36 -20.39 -6.45
C LEU A 105 6.43 -20.03 -7.93
N VAL A 106 5.40 -19.33 -8.38
CA VAL A 106 5.31 -18.77 -9.71
C VAL A 106 5.40 -17.26 -9.59
N GLU A 107 6.44 -16.67 -10.18
CA GLU A 107 6.55 -15.22 -10.30
C GLU A 107 5.55 -14.72 -11.35
N ILE A 108 4.91 -13.59 -11.06
CA ILE A 108 4.01 -12.95 -12.02
C ILE A 108 4.84 -12.08 -12.97
N ASP A 109 4.65 -12.29 -14.28
CA ASP A 109 5.46 -11.61 -15.30
C ASP A 109 5.36 -10.08 -15.20
N GLY A 110 6.53 -9.44 -15.25
CA GLY A 110 6.67 -7.99 -15.08
C GLY A 110 6.57 -7.47 -13.64
N LEU A 111 6.26 -8.31 -12.65
CA LEU A 111 6.15 -7.92 -11.24
C LEU A 111 7.29 -8.47 -10.36
N GLY A 112 7.95 -9.52 -10.81
CA GLY A 112 9.08 -10.14 -10.09
C GLY A 112 8.70 -10.51 -8.65
N LYS A 113 9.54 -10.15 -7.68
CA LYS A 113 9.34 -10.52 -6.26
C LYS A 113 8.25 -9.73 -5.54
N ASP A 114 7.67 -8.72 -6.18
CA ASP A 114 6.58 -7.94 -5.61
C ASP A 114 5.20 -8.59 -5.83
N ALA A 115 5.13 -9.69 -6.58
CA ALA A 115 3.94 -10.55 -6.62
C ALA A 115 4.32 -12.02 -6.87
N TYR A 116 3.68 -12.94 -6.16
CA TYR A 116 3.84 -14.37 -6.39
C TYR A 116 2.51 -15.11 -6.34
N PHE A 117 2.42 -16.21 -7.09
CA PHE A 117 1.33 -17.17 -7.04
C PHE A 117 1.85 -18.54 -6.60
N ALA A 118 1.18 -19.16 -5.64
CA ALA A 118 1.47 -20.52 -5.19
C ALA A 118 0.21 -21.15 -4.61
N ILE A 119 -0.11 -22.38 -5.04
CA ILE A 119 -1.15 -23.23 -4.43
C ILE A 119 -2.49 -22.47 -4.26
N GLY A 120 -3.00 -21.88 -5.35
CA GLY A 120 -4.28 -21.15 -5.31
C GLY A 120 -4.24 -19.86 -4.48
N SER A 121 -3.06 -19.35 -4.15
CA SER A 121 -2.87 -18.10 -3.42
C SER A 121 -1.98 -17.14 -4.20
N LEU A 122 -2.51 -15.96 -4.46
CA LEU A 122 -1.80 -14.82 -5.01
C LEU A 122 -1.43 -13.87 -3.86
N ALA A 123 -0.18 -13.46 -3.78
CA ALA A 123 0.25 -12.38 -2.90
C ALA A 123 0.86 -11.24 -3.73
N VAL A 124 0.53 -9.99 -3.37
CA VAL A 124 1.05 -8.79 -4.01
C VAL A 124 1.51 -7.80 -2.95
N LEU A 125 2.77 -7.37 -3.01
CA LEU A 125 3.33 -6.34 -2.15
C LEU A 125 3.46 -5.02 -2.92
N LYS A 126 2.57 -4.07 -2.61
CA LYS A 126 2.61 -2.74 -3.20
C LYS A 126 3.33 -1.74 -2.30
N ASN A 127 4.25 -0.97 -2.90
CA ASN A 127 4.97 0.12 -2.26
C ASN A 127 5.67 -0.25 -0.93
N LYS A 128 5.92 -1.54 -0.69
CA LYS A 128 6.50 -2.09 0.56
C LYS A 128 5.70 -1.79 1.83
N LYS A 129 4.44 -1.38 1.70
CA LYS A 129 3.59 -0.90 2.81
C LYS A 129 2.17 -1.45 2.80
N THR A 130 1.78 -2.12 1.72
CA THR A 130 0.47 -2.73 1.56
C THR A 130 0.65 -4.09 0.93
N ALA A 131 0.16 -5.13 1.59
CA ALA A 131 0.18 -6.50 1.08
C ALA A 131 -1.26 -6.96 0.84
N PHE A 132 -1.47 -7.58 -0.31
CA PHE A 132 -2.73 -8.21 -0.69
C PHE A 132 -2.49 -9.71 -0.79
N TYR A 133 -3.38 -10.49 -0.21
CA TYR A 133 -3.34 -11.93 -0.31
C TYR A 133 -4.72 -12.40 -0.76
N ILE A 134 -4.79 -13.02 -1.92
CA ILE A 134 -6.01 -13.58 -2.46
C ILE A 134 -5.81 -15.09 -2.47
N SER A 135 -6.68 -15.83 -1.80
CA SER A 135 -6.66 -17.29 -1.75
C SER A 135 -7.98 -17.84 -2.27
N GLY A 136 -7.94 -18.88 -3.10
CA GLY A 136 -9.14 -19.55 -3.61
C GLY A 136 -8.85 -20.48 -4.78
N VAL A 137 -9.89 -20.82 -5.53
CA VAL A 137 -9.79 -21.72 -6.69
C VAL A 137 -9.65 -20.90 -7.96
N PHE A 138 -8.41 -20.56 -8.32
CA PHE A 138 -8.08 -19.92 -9.59
C PHE A 138 -6.75 -20.40 -10.13
N ASP A 139 -6.61 -20.37 -11.46
CA ASP A 139 -5.38 -20.74 -12.16
C ASP A 139 -4.36 -19.58 -12.22
N GLN A 140 -3.19 -19.85 -12.80
CA GLN A 140 -2.14 -18.86 -12.93
C GLN A 140 -2.56 -17.65 -13.78
N ALA A 141 -3.27 -17.85 -14.90
CA ALA A 141 -3.67 -16.76 -15.77
C ALA A 141 -4.66 -15.81 -15.05
N GLN A 142 -5.56 -16.39 -14.26
CA GLN A 142 -6.45 -15.63 -13.39
C GLN A 142 -5.66 -14.89 -12.29
N ALA A 143 -4.67 -15.52 -11.67
CA ALA A 143 -3.79 -14.88 -10.70
C ALA A 143 -3.03 -13.68 -11.30
N GLU A 144 -2.50 -13.82 -12.51
CA GLU A 144 -1.81 -12.73 -13.23
C GLU A 144 -2.76 -11.56 -13.52
N ALA A 145 -3.98 -11.83 -13.97
CA ALA A 145 -4.99 -10.81 -14.22
C ALA A 145 -5.35 -10.06 -12.91
N LEU A 146 -5.60 -10.80 -11.83
CA LEU A 146 -5.91 -10.24 -10.52
C LEU A 146 -4.76 -9.37 -9.99
N ALA A 147 -3.52 -9.83 -10.10
CA ALA A 147 -2.34 -9.09 -9.66
C ALA A 147 -2.25 -7.72 -10.36
N ARG A 148 -2.53 -7.68 -11.67
CA ARG A 148 -2.54 -6.43 -12.44
C ARG A 148 -3.67 -5.50 -11.99
N ILE A 149 -4.88 -6.02 -11.79
CA ILE A 149 -6.00 -5.18 -11.33
C ILE A 149 -5.72 -4.58 -9.96
N VAL A 150 -5.21 -5.38 -9.02
CA VAL A 150 -4.81 -4.90 -7.68
C VAL A 150 -3.75 -3.80 -7.79
N LEU A 151 -2.75 -3.97 -8.67
CA LEU A 151 -1.72 -2.96 -8.85
C LEU A 151 -2.22 -1.68 -9.52
N ASP A 152 -3.19 -1.75 -10.43
CA ASP A 152 -3.73 -0.58 -11.13
C ASP A 152 -4.69 0.25 -10.26
N LYS A 153 -5.49 -0.40 -9.41
CA LYS A 153 -6.53 0.28 -8.60
C LYS A 153 -5.98 1.00 -7.35
N LEU A 154 -4.72 0.77 -6.98
CA LEU A 154 -4.12 1.23 -5.72
C LEU A 154 -3.00 2.27 -5.89
#